data_AF-F3QXM4-F1
#
_entry.id   AF-F3QXM4-F1
#
_cell.length_a   1.000
_cell.length_b   1.000
_cell.length_c   1.000
_cell.angle_alpha   90.00
_cell.angle_beta   90.00
_cell.angle_gamma   90.00
#
_symmetry.space_group_name_H-M   'P 1'
#
loop_
_entity.id
_entity.type
_entity.pdbx_description
1 polymer ?
#
loop_
_entity_poly.entity_id
_entity_poly.type
_entity_poly.pdbx_seq_one_letter_code
_entity_poly.pdbx_strand_id
1 'polypeptide(L)'
;MKKKFFYSALFLMGMAFTSLTTASCSDDDGNNGGPKPDEKFDAAANLNYTPENAASWRNYSLQVAKLLQKDATTLYDSWETSFQGGEAFKKTFIEHNGGTYTSALSCIEQIIDKCVEITDEVGNSKIGDPYNKWTAGQQTEALYAVESWYSFHSRDDYSNNIRSIRNSYFNSMDSTVSQYSLYNLVQKINPALNTKIANEIESTKNAILAIPQPFRNNIGDAKVPVAQSACVALGITLTQELKGAIQAAYANGTITDAEMDSVVNGFVNKVVLPTYKDLKEKNTALCAAVQNFYNNPSDATFETACDAWLVARTPWEQSEAFLFGPVDILGLDPNMDSWPLDQVAIVNILESGNFDDLNWEDGDTEEEITASQEVRGFHTLEFLLFKDGNPRTVAAQ
;
A
#
# COMPACT_ATOMS: atom_id res chain seq x y z
N MET A 1 9.13 -28.29 15.15
CA MET A 1 9.11 -28.01 13.70
C MET A 1 9.76 -26.66 13.50
N LYS A 2 10.84 -26.58 12.72
CA LYS A 2 11.59 -25.33 12.51
C LYS A 2 10.77 -24.44 11.57
N LYS A 3 10.05 -23.46 12.12
CA LYS A 3 9.43 -22.38 11.33
C LYS A 3 10.58 -21.59 10.69
N LYS A 4 10.64 -21.57 9.36
CA LYS A 4 11.54 -20.67 8.64
C LYS A 4 11.05 -19.27 8.93
N PHE A 5 11.91 -18.43 9.48
CA PHE A 5 11.66 -16.99 9.54
C PHE A 5 11.67 -16.51 8.09
N PHE A 6 10.50 -16.11 7.58
CA PHE A 6 10.43 -15.30 6.38
C PHE A 6 11.10 -13.98 6.73
N TYR A 7 12.32 -13.78 6.22
CA TYR A 7 12.88 -12.45 6.12
C TYR A 7 12.17 -11.82 4.94
N SER A 8 11.12 -11.06 5.22
CA SER A 8 10.58 -10.11 4.26
C SER A 8 11.66 -9.07 4.02
N ALA A 9 12.46 -9.27 2.98
CA ALA A 9 12.86 -8.10 2.23
C ALA A 9 11.54 -7.47 1.77
N LEU A 10 11.32 -6.18 2.01
CA LEU A 10 10.44 -5.42 1.12
C LEU A 10 10.98 -5.74 -0.27
N PHE A 11 10.28 -6.61 -0.99
CA PHE A 11 10.59 -6.88 -2.36
C PHE A 11 10.11 -5.63 -3.09
N LEU A 12 11.03 -4.66 -3.21
CA LEU A 12 11.04 -3.77 -4.35
C LEU A 12 11.07 -4.71 -5.56
N MET A 13 9.89 -5.04 -6.06
CA MET A 13 9.72 -5.86 -7.25
C MET A 13 10.12 -4.97 -8.43
N GLY A 14 11.44 -4.79 -8.58
CA GLY A 14 12.03 -4.37 -9.83
C GLY A 14 11.67 -5.45 -10.84
N MET A 15 10.56 -5.25 -11.53
CA MET A 15 10.13 -6.14 -12.60
C MET A 15 11.23 -6.18 -13.66
N ALA A 16 12.02 -7.25 -13.63
CA ALA A 16 12.59 -7.76 -14.85
C ALA A 16 11.40 -8.26 -15.67
N PHE A 17 10.92 -7.41 -16.59
CA PHE A 17 10.22 -7.90 -17.77
C PHE A 17 11.14 -8.94 -18.39
N THR A 18 10.83 -10.22 -18.20
CA THR A 18 11.41 -11.28 -19.01
C THR A 18 10.83 -11.08 -20.40
N SER A 19 11.50 -10.24 -21.19
CA SER A 19 11.39 -10.30 -22.63
C SER A 19 11.83 -11.71 -23.03
N LEU A 20 10.86 -12.61 -23.20
CA LEU A 20 11.04 -13.86 -23.93
C LEU A 20 11.32 -13.51 -25.40
N THR A 21 12.52 -12.98 -25.67
CA THR A 21 13.11 -13.06 -27.01
C THR A 21 13.75 -14.44 -27.12
N THR A 22 12.94 -15.47 -27.29
CA THR A 22 13.44 -16.70 -27.89
C THR A 22 13.69 -16.41 -29.36
N ALA A 23 14.97 -16.17 -29.69
CA ALA A 23 15.44 -16.31 -31.06
C ALA A 23 15.24 -17.78 -31.48
N SER A 24 14.07 -18.08 -32.03
CA SER A 24 13.82 -19.29 -32.80
C SER A 24 13.80 -18.89 -34.27
N CYS A 25 14.97 -18.96 -34.90
CA CYS A 25 15.01 -19.04 -36.35
C CYS A 25 14.34 -20.35 -36.79
N SER A 26 13.14 -20.25 -37.33
CA SER A 26 12.68 -21.10 -38.44
C SER A 26 11.51 -20.39 -39.09
N ASP A 27 11.71 -19.95 -40.33
CA ASP A 27 10.63 -19.69 -41.27
C ASP A 27 9.75 -20.94 -41.37
N ASP A 28 8.43 -20.79 -41.18
CA ASP A 28 7.44 -21.28 -42.14
C ASP A 28 6.01 -20.78 -41.79
N ASP A 29 5.27 -20.48 -42.85
CA ASP A 29 3.95 -19.85 -42.87
C ASP A 29 2.85 -20.66 -42.16
N GLY A 30 2.04 -20.00 -41.33
CA GLY A 30 0.85 -20.61 -40.72
C GLY A 30 0.02 -19.63 -39.89
N ASN A 31 -0.96 -19.01 -40.54
CA ASN A 31 -1.99 -18.14 -39.98
C ASN A 31 -2.62 -18.70 -38.68
N ASN A 32 -2.22 -18.19 -37.51
CA ASN A 32 -2.95 -18.27 -36.25
C ASN A 32 -2.85 -16.92 -35.54
N GLY A 33 -3.71 -15.98 -35.94
CA GLY A 33 -3.80 -14.62 -35.40
C GLY A 33 -4.41 -14.56 -34.00
N GLY A 34 -3.67 -14.99 -32.98
CA GLY A 34 -3.97 -14.66 -31.59
C GLY A 34 -3.47 -13.25 -31.23
N PRO A 35 -4.10 -12.55 -30.26
CA PRO A 35 -3.65 -11.23 -29.85
C PRO A 35 -2.24 -11.29 -29.24
N LYS A 36 -1.42 -10.27 -29.51
CA LYS A 36 -0.10 -10.10 -28.87
C LYS A 36 -0.24 -9.90 -27.34
N PRO A 37 0.80 -10.13 -26.53
CA PRO A 37 0.74 -9.93 -25.07
C PRO A 37 0.17 -8.57 -24.66
N ASP A 38 0.60 -7.49 -25.32
CA ASP A 38 0.11 -6.12 -25.06
C ASP A 38 -1.39 -5.97 -25.38
N GLU A 39 -1.87 -6.64 -26.44
CA GLU A 39 -3.29 -6.60 -26.85
C GLU A 39 -4.19 -7.35 -25.85
N LYS A 40 -3.70 -8.42 -25.22
CA LYS A 40 -4.44 -9.12 -24.17
C LYS A 40 -4.54 -8.30 -22.89
N PHE A 41 -3.44 -7.65 -22.52
CA PHE A 41 -3.40 -6.77 -21.38
C PHE A 41 -4.34 -5.57 -21.58
N ASP A 42 -4.27 -4.92 -22.75
CA ASP A 42 -5.17 -3.81 -23.10
C ASP A 42 -6.64 -4.25 -23.07
N ALA A 43 -6.96 -5.45 -23.56
CA ALA A 43 -8.31 -6.00 -23.49
C ALA A 43 -8.77 -6.22 -22.03
N ALA A 44 -7.89 -6.76 -21.18
CA ALA A 44 -8.17 -6.98 -19.77
C ALA A 44 -8.40 -5.67 -19.01
N ALA A 45 -7.51 -4.69 -19.19
CA ALA A 45 -7.62 -3.35 -18.60
C ALA A 45 -8.92 -2.63 -18.97
N ASN A 46 -9.46 -2.93 -20.17
CA ASN A 46 -10.65 -2.29 -20.71
C ASN A 46 -11.94 -3.09 -20.53
N LEU A 47 -11.91 -4.23 -19.83
CA LEU A 47 -13.10 -5.07 -19.62
C LEU A 47 -14.25 -4.26 -19.00
N ASN A 48 -15.47 -4.48 -19.48
CA ASN A 48 -16.69 -3.83 -18.98
C ASN A 48 -17.57 -4.80 -18.21
N TYR A 49 -18.33 -4.26 -17.26
CA TYR A 49 -19.46 -4.98 -16.65
C TYR A 49 -20.56 -5.15 -17.70
N THR A 50 -21.05 -6.37 -17.90
CA THR A 50 -22.04 -6.74 -18.91
C THR A 50 -23.06 -7.72 -18.32
N PRO A 51 -24.26 -7.87 -18.91
CA PRO A 51 -25.21 -8.90 -18.47
C PRO A 51 -24.60 -10.31 -18.44
N GLU A 52 -23.68 -10.63 -19.36
CA GLU A 52 -23.04 -11.94 -19.49
C GLU A 52 -22.08 -12.23 -18.34
N ASN A 53 -21.29 -11.24 -17.90
CA ASN A 53 -20.32 -11.41 -16.80
C ASN A 53 -20.82 -10.93 -15.43
N ALA A 54 -22.01 -10.31 -15.37
CA ALA A 54 -22.57 -9.66 -14.18
C ALA A 54 -22.60 -10.55 -12.92
N ALA A 55 -22.92 -11.84 -13.06
CA ALA A 55 -22.97 -12.76 -11.94
C ALA A 55 -21.58 -13.03 -11.37
N SER A 56 -20.62 -13.37 -12.24
CA SER A 56 -19.24 -13.63 -11.84
C SER A 56 -18.57 -12.38 -11.26
N TRP A 57 -18.79 -11.22 -11.87
CA TRP A 57 -18.26 -9.93 -11.41
C TRP A 57 -18.69 -9.59 -9.98
N ARG A 58 -19.98 -9.75 -9.68
CA ARG A 58 -20.51 -9.51 -8.33
C ARG A 58 -19.96 -10.51 -7.33
N ASN A 59 -19.89 -11.80 -7.71
CA ASN A 59 -19.30 -12.83 -6.84
C ASN A 59 -17.84 -12.50 -6.52
N TYR A 60 -17.03 -12.18 -7.54
CA TYR A 60 -15.63 -11.84 -7.38
C TYR A 60 -15.46 -10.62 -6.46
N SER A 61 -16.18 -9.53 -6.75
CA SER A 61 -16.14 -8.31 -5.93
C SER A 61 -16.42 -8.61 -4.45
N LEU A 62 -17.43 -9.45 -4.19
CA LEU A 62 -17.79 -9.87 -2.83
C LEU A 62 -16.73 -10.75 -2.17
N GLN A 63 -16.08 -11.67 -2.90
CA GLN A 63 -15.00 -12.48 -2.35
C GLN A 63 -13.79 -11.63 -1.97
N VAL A 64 -13.37 -10.72 -2.85
CA VAL A 64 -12.24 -9.80 -2.57
C VAL A 64 -12.56 -8.92 -1.35
N ALA A 65 -13.77 -8.37 -1.26
CA ALA A 65 -14.17 -7.55 -0.12
C ALA A 65 -14.20 -8.34 1.21
N LYS A 66 -14.60 -9.61 1.18
CA LYS A 66 -14.54 -10.50 2.36
C LYS A 66 -13.11 -10.79 2.78
N LEU A 67 -12.20 -11.00 1.82
CA LEU A 67 -10.77 -11.20 2.08
C LEU A 67 -10.15 -9.94 2.72
N LEU A 68 -10.41 -8.75 2.16
CA LEU A 68 -9.98 -7.47 2.75
C LEU A 68 -10.51 -7.27 4.18
N GLN A 69 -11.77 -7.62 4.44
CA GLN A 69 -12.34 -7.56 5.79
C GLN A 69 -11.64 -8.54 6.75
N LYS A 70 -11.40 -9.77 6.29
CA LYS A 70 -10.71 -10.81 7.07
C LYS A 70 -9.29 -10.34 7.41
N ASP A 71 -8.52 -9.91 6.41
CA ASP A 71 -7.12 -9.53 6.58
C ASP A 71 -6.97 -8.30 7.47
N ALA A 72 -7.79 -7.26 7.28
CA ALA A 72 -7.83 -6.09 8.17
C ALA A 72 -8.22 -6.46 9.62
N THR A 73 -9.15 -7.40 9.79
CA THR A 73 -9.53 -7.92 11.11
C THR A 73 -8.35 -8.65 11.75
N THR A 74 -7.69 -9.54 11.01
CA THR A 74 -6.51 -10.27 11.47
C THR A 74 -5.37 -9.32 11.84
N LEU A 75 -5.15 -8.27 11.05
CA LEU A 75 -4.12 -7.27 11.32
C LEU A 75 -4.38 -6.54 12.64
N TYR A 76 -5.57 -5.98 12.81
CA TYR A 76 -5.94 -5.29 14.05
C TYR A 76 -5.90 -6.23 15.26
N ASP A 77 -6.50 -7.42 15.16
CA ASP A 77 -6.56 -8.37 16.27
C ASP A 77 -5.17 -8.91 16.64
N SER A 78 -4.24 -8.99 15.67
CA SER A 78 -2.83 -9.33 15.93
C SER A 78 -2.10 -8.28 16.76
N TRP A 79 -2.38 -7.00 16.49
CA TRP A 79 -1.83 -5.90 17.26
C TRP A 79 -2.47 -5.75 18.63
N GLU A 80 -3.79 -5.92 18.72
CA GLU A 80 -4.56 -5.58 19.93
C GLU A 80 -4.76 -6.76 20.88
N THR A 81 -4.98 -7.98 20.35
CA THR A 81 -5.52 -9.11 21.11
C THR A 81 -4.51 -10.25 21.27
N SER A 82 -4.03 -10.85 20.18
CA SER A 82 -3.10 -12.00 20.24
C SER A 82 -2.36 -12.14 18.92
N PHE A 83 -1.04 -12.35 18.99
CA PHE A 83 -0.22 -12.61 17.81
C PHE A 83 0.34 -14.04 17.84
N GLN A 84 0.08 -14.81 16.78
CA GLN A 84 0.55 -16.20 16.62
C GLN A 84 0.28 -17.13 17.82
N GLY A 85 -0.86 -16.93 18.50
CA GLY A 85 -1.26 -17.71 19.68
C GLY A 85 -0.61 -17.28 21.00
N GLY A 86 0.16 -16.18 21.00
CA GLY A 86 0.75 -15.56 22.18
C GLY A 86 0.08 -14.25 22.57
N GLU A 87 0.83 -13.38 23.25
CA GLU A 87 0.39 -12.03 23.59
C GLU A 87 0.21 -11.16 22.33
N ALA A 88 -0.56 -10.08 22.45
CA ALA A 88 -0.76 -9.09 21.40
C ALA A 88 0.58 -8.44 20.97
N PHE A 89 0.75 -8.16 19.67
CA PHE A 89 2.01 -7.60 19.16
C PHE A 89 2.34 -6.22 19.74
N LYS A 90 1.33 -5.42 20.13
CA LYS A 90 1.55 -4.15 20.85
C LYS A 90 2.45 -4.32 22.08
N LYS A 91 2.34 -5.44 22.79
CA LYS A 91 3.15 -5.73 23.97
C LYS A 91 4.61 -5.91 23.57
N THR A 92 4.85 -6.70 22.53
CA THR A 92 6.20 -6.94 22.00
C THR A 92 6.92 -5.64 21.65
N PHE A 93 6.21 -4.72 21.01
CA PHE A 93 6.80 -3.46 20.56
C PHE A 93 6.95 -2.43 21.69
N ILE A 94 5.95 -2.29 22.56
CA ILE A 94 5.97 -1.36 23.71
C ILE A 94 7.02 -1.81 24.74
N GLU A 95 7.07 -3.10 25.06
CA GLU A 95 8.02 -3.67 26.03
C GLU A 95 9.36 -4.03 25.37
N HIS A 96 9.52 -3.78 24.06
CA HIS A 96 10.73 -4.01 23.27
C HIS A 96 11.42 -5.34 23.64
N ASN A 97 10.65 -6.43 23.59
CA ASN A 97 11.03 -7.74 24.13
C ASN A 97 10.97 -8.89 23.12
N GLY A 98 11.07 -8.60 21.81
CA GLY A 98 10.98 -9.61 20.77
C GLY A 98 11.79 -9.31 19.52
N GLY A 99 12.44 -10.34 18.98
CA GLY A 99 13.18 -10.25 17.72
C GLY A 99 14.28 -9.19 17.77
N THR A 100 14.16 -8.20 16.89
CA THR A 100 15.04 -7.03 16.76
C THR A 100 14.69 -5.88 17.71
N TYR A 101 13.49 -5.89 18.31
CA TYR A 101 13.05 -4.91 19.30
C TYR A 101 13.68 -5.26 20.65
N THR A 102 14.79 -4.63 20.96
CA THR A 102 15.63 -4.92 22.13
C THR A 102 15.75 -3.74 23.09
N SER A 103 15.29 -2.57 22.66
CA SER A 103 15.27 -1.31 23.40
C SER A 103 14.28 -0.32 22.77
N ALA A 104 13.90 0.72 23.49
CA ALA A 104 13.11 1.80 22.91
C ALA A 104 13.82 2.49 21.73
N LEU A 105 15.16 2.59 21.76
CA LEU A 105 15.94 3.10 20.63
C LEU A 105 15.73 2.23 19.38
N SER A 106 15.83 0.90 19.50
CA SER A 106 15.60 0.00 18.35
C SER A 106 14.17 0.10 17.79
N CYS A 107 13.16 0.33 18.64
CA CYS A 107 11.79 0.57 18.18
C CYS A 107 11.67 1.92 17.46
N ILE A 108 12.31 2.98 17.95
CA ILE A 108 12.36 4.29 17.28
C ILE A 108 13.08 4.19 15.94
N GLU A 109 14.19 3.45 15.87
CA GLU A 109 14.90 3.20 14.62
C GLU A 109 14.02 2.47 13.61
N GLN A 110 13.26 1.46 14.04
CA GLN A 110 12.28 0.75 13.19
C GLN A 110 11.20 1.69 12.65
N ILE A 111 10.67 2.59 13.49
CA ILE A 111 9.66 3.58 13.04
C ILE A 111 10.27 4.48 11.97
N ILE A 112 11.49 4.96 12.17
CA ILE A 112 12.18 5.84 11.22
C ILE A 112 12.50 5.09 9.93
N ASP A 113 12.98 3.86 10.01
CA ASP A 113 13.27 3.03 8.82
C ASP A 113 12.03 2.84 7.97
N LYS A 114 10.89 2.56 8.58
CA LYS A 114 9.63 2.36 7.83
C LYS A 114 9.09 3.67 7.25
N CYS A 115 9.35 4.81 7.90
CA CYS A 115 9.11 6.12 7.29
C CYS A 115 10.04 6.41 6.09
N VAL A 116 11.30 5.95 6.15
CA VAL A 116 12.28 6.08 5.06
C VAL A 116 11.89 5.17 3.89
N GLU A 117 11.52 3.92 4.16
CA GLU A 117 11.08 2.95 3.16
C GLU A 117 9.90 3.49 2.36
N ILE A 118 8.84 3.97 3.03
CA ILE A 118 7.66 4.44 2.30
C ILE A 118 7.91 5.73 1.51
N THR A 119 8.76 6.65 1.99
CA THR A 119 9.08 7.86 1.19
C THR A 119 9.97 7.51 -0.01
N ASP A 120 10.83 6.50 0.12
CA ASP A 120 11.61 5.97 -1.00
C ASP A 120 10.71 5.29 -2.03
N GLU A 121 9.80 4.43 -1.57
CA GLU A 121 8.82 3.74 -2.42
C GLU A 121 7.92 4.72 -3.17
N VAL A 122 7.37 5.72 -2.49
CA VAL A 122 6.55 6.76 -3.15
C VAL A 122 7.37 7.50 -4.20
N GLY A 123 8.59 7.92 -3.86
CA GLY A 123 9.43 8.73 -4.75
C GLY A 123 9.98 7.95 -5.95
N ASN A 124 10.56 6.79 -5.71
CA ASN A 124 11.33 6.03 -6.69
C ASN A 124 10.51 4.95 -7.40
N SER A 125 9.48 4.38 -6.75
CA SER A 125 8.64 3.33 -7.33
C SER A 125 7.31 3.91 -7.81
N LYS A 126 6.43 4.33 -6.90
CA LYS A 126 5.04 4.74 -7.24
C LYS A 126 4.98 5.93 -8.20
N ILE A 127 5.86 6.92 -8.02
CA ILE A 127 6.00 8.07 -8.93
C ILE A 127 7.16 7.86 -9.92
N GLY A 128 8.26 7.28 -9.47
CA GLY A 128 9.50 7.12 -10.22
C GLY A 128 9.37 6.17 -11.42
N ASP A 129 8.81 4.98 -11.23
CA ASP A 129 8.75 3.98 -12.29
C ASP A 129 7.86 4.40 -13.46
N PRO A 130 6.63 4.92 -13.27
CA PRO A 130 5.83 5.46 -14.36
C PRO A 130 6.56 6.59 -15.10
N TYR A 131 7.22 7.50 -14.38
CA TYR A 131 7.96 8.61 -14.97
C TYR A 131 9.17 8.13 -15.81
N ASN A 132 9.92 7.17 -15.30
CA ASN A 132 11.07 6.59 -15.99
C ASN A 132 10.64 5.87 -17.28
N LYS A 133 9.55 5.09 -17.23
CA LYS A 133 8.96 4.48 -18.43
C LYS A 133 8.51 5.53 -19.44
N TRP A 134 7.82 6.57 -18.98
CA TRP A 134 7.32 7.65 -19.82
C TRP A 134 8.46 8.37 -20.55
N THR A 135 9.51 8.74 -19.83
CA THR A 135 10.68 9.44 -20.39
C THR A 135 11.54 8.55 -21.28
N ALA A 136 11.50 7.23 -21.10
CA ALA A 136 12.10 6.23 -21.99
C ALA A 136 11.27 5.96 -23.26
N GLY A 137 10.10 6.59 -23.42
CA GLY A 137 9.21 6.38 -24.57
C GLY A 137 8.25 5.19 -24.45
N GLN A 138 8.24 4.50 -23.31
CA GLN A 138 7.34 3.39 -22.97
C GLN A 138 6.02 3.93 -22.39
N GLN A 139 5.31 4.74 -23.19
CA GLN A 139 4.17 5.52 -22.69
C GLN A 139 2.99 4.64 -22.26
N THR A 140 2.69 3.57 -22.98
CA THR A 140 1.60 2.65 -22.62
C THR A 140 1.89 1.96 -21.30
N GLU A 141 3.11 1.42 -21.14
CA GLU A 141 3.56 0.77 -19.92
C GLU A 141 3.61 1.75 -18.74
N ALA A 142 3.99 3.01 -18.98
CA ALA A 142 3.94 4.06 -17.97
C ALA A 142 2.52 4.31 -17.45
N LEU A 143 1.53 4.38 -18.36
CA LEU A 143 0.12 4.60 -18.00
C LEU A 143 -0.44 3.47 -17.13
N TYR A 144 0.00 2.24 -17.35
CA TYR A 144 -0.48 1.07 -16.62
C TYR A 144 0.31 0.74 -15.35
N ALA A 145 1.50 1.34 -15.18
CA ALA A 145 2.32 1.18 -13.98
C ALA A 145 1.85 2.05 -12.79
N VAL A 146 0.98 3.04 -13.03
CA VAL A 146 0.54 3.98 -11.99
C VAL A 146 -0.41 3.31 -11.00
N GLU A 147 0.01 3.06 -9.78
CA GLU A 147 -0.85 2.52 -8.70
C GLU A 147 -2.07 3.42 -8.45
N SER A 148 -3.23 2.84 -8.12
CA SER A 148 -4.49 3.56 -7.87
C SER A 148 -5.04 4.37 -9.07
N TRP A 149 -4.71 3.96 -10.30
CA TRP A 149 -5.16 4.69 -11.49
C TRP A 149 -6.59 4.39 -11.91
N TYR A 150 -7.17 3.24 -11.56
CA TYR A 150 -8.53 2.91 -12.00
C TYR A 150 -9.54 3.91 -11.45
N SER A 151 -9.33 4.35 -10.21
CA SER A 151 -10.11 5.37 -9.49
C SER A 151 -9.54 6.80 -9.63
N PHE A 152 -8.45 6.98 -10.38
CA PHE A 152 -7.68 8.24 -10.43
C PHE A 152 -7.25 8.75 -9.05
N HIS A 153 -7.00 7.85 -8.09
CA HIS A 153 -6.73 8.19 -6.70
C HIS A 153 -5.24 8.30 -6.34
N SER A 154 -4.32 7.95 -7.25
CA SER A 154 -2.86 7.92 -7.03
C SER A 154 -2.26 9.12 -6.27
N ARG A 155 -2.69 10.35 -6.59
CA ARG A 155 -2.17 11.55 -5.90
C ARG A 155 -2.56 11.61 -4.44
N ASP A 156 -3.81 11.26 -4.15
CA ASP A 156 -4.34 11.28 -2.79
C ASP A 156 -3.78 10.11 -1.99
N ASP A 157 -3.65 8.94 -2.61
CA ASP A 157 -2.96 7.75 -2.11
C ASP A 157 -1.54 8.07 -1.63
N TYR A 158 -0.67 8.52 -2.55
CA TYR A 158 0.73 8.79 -2.23
C TYR A 158 0.86 9.92 -1.20
N SER A 159 -0.07 10.88 -1.22
CA SER A 159 -0.12 11.93 -0.18
C SER A 159 -0.52 11.38 1.19
N ASN A 160 -1.37 10.35 1.25
CA ASN A 160 -1.73 9.66 2.49
C ASN A 160 -0.55 8.83 3.03
N ASN A 161 0.28 8.25 2.16
CA ASN A 161 1.54 7.62 2.58
C ASN A 161 2.46 8.64 3.31
N ILE A 162 2.60 9.87 2.79
CA ILE A 162 3.35 10.93 3.48
C ILE A 162 2.64 11.39 4.77
N ARG A 163 1.30 11.39 4.82
CA ARG A 163 0.58 11.61 6.08
C ARG A 163 0.85 10.50 7.11
N SER A 164 1.11 9.26 6.69
CA SER A 164 1.54 8.19 7.58
C SER A 164 2.84 8.56 8.29
N ILE A 165 3.84 9.07 7.56
CA ILE A 165 5.10 9.58 8.14
C ILE A 165 4.85 10.68 9.16
N ARG A 166 3.99 11.66 8.82
CA ARG A 166 3.59 12.73 9.74
C ARG A 166 2.99 12.15 11.02
N ASN A 167 2.07 11.21 10.88
CA ASN A 167 1.37 10.61 12.02
C ASN A 167 2.36 9.88 12.94
N SER A 168 3.30 9.13 12.36
CA SER A 168 4.41 8.49 13.09
C SER A 168 5.32 9.50 13.79
N TYR A 169 5.64 10.63 13.14
CA TYR A 169 6.51 11.65 13.72
C TYR A 169 5.83 12.44 14.85
N PHE A 170 4.53 12.70 14.72
CA PHE A 170 3.73 13.50 15.66
C PHE A 170 3.06 12.66 16.76
N ASN A 171 3.03 11.33 16.60
CA ASN A 171 2.22 10.40 17.40
C ASN A 171 0.74 10.83 17.49
N SER A 172 0.15 11.22 16.36
CA SER A 172 -1.26 11.60 16.25
C SER A 172 -1.80 11.38 14.84
N MET A 173 -3.11 11.15 14.71
CA MET A 173 -3.80 11.00 13.42
C MET A 173 -4.37 12.31 12.85
N ASP A 174 -4.55 13.34 13.68
CA ASP A 174 -5.28 14.58 13.34
C ASP A 174 -4.37 15.80 13.09
N SER A 175 -3.09 15.58 12.82
CA SER A 175 -2.04 16.61 12.66
C SER A 175 -1.68 17.39 13.92
N THR A 176 -2.31 17.11 15.07
CA THR A 176 -1.82 17.64 16.36
C THR A 176 -0.51 16.97 16.74
N VAL A 177 0.32 17.65 17.54
CA VAL A 177 1.55 17.08 18.08
C VAL A 177 1.25 16.50 19.46
N SER A 178 1.36 15.17 19.59
CA SER A 178 1.25 14.52 20.89
C SER A 178 2.42 14.89 21.79
N GLN A 179 2.17 14.99 23.10
CA GLN A 179 3.19 15.30 24.12
C GLN A 179 4.40 14.36 24.00
N TYR A 180 4.15 13.06 23.83
CA TYR A 180 5.19 12.03 23.70
C TYR A 180 5.28 11.62 22.23
N SER A 181 6.14 12.31 21.48
CA SER A 181 6.32 12.17 20.04
C SER A 181 7.78 12.35 19.63
N LEU A 182 8.15 11.83 18.47
CA LEU A 182 9.47 12.11 17.88
C LEU A 182 9.65 13.61 17.64
N TYR A 183 8.60 14.34 17.26
CA TYR A 183 8.62 15.79 17.15
C TYR A 183 9.13 16.45 18.45
N ASN A 184 8.53 16.15 19.60
CA ASN A 184 8.95 16.78 20.86
C ASN A 184 10.33 16.31 21.34
N LEU A 185 10.70 15.05 21.04
CA LEU A 185 12.04 14.54 21.32
C LEU A 185 13.09 15.30 20.50
N VAL A 186 12.86 15.48 19.19
CA VAL A 186 13.77 16.20 18.30
C VAL A 186 13.76 17.69 18.58
N GLN A 187 12.63 18.27 19.00
CA GLN A 187 12.57 19.66 19.48
C GLN A 187 13.53 19.91 20.65
N LYS A 188 13.70 18.93 21.55
CA LYS A 188 14.67 18.98 22.64
C LYS A 188 16.12 18.82 22.15
N ILE A 189 16.36 17.92 21.19
CA ILE A 189 17.69 17.58 20.68
C ILE A 189 18.25 18.66 19.74
N ASN A 190 17.45 19.03 18.73
CA ASN A 190 17.82 19.94 17.65
C ASN A 190 16.55 20.62 17.08
N PRO A 191 16.16 21.81 17.61
CA PRO A 191 15.01 22.57 17.15
C PRO A 191 14.99 22.89 15.65
N ALA A 192 16.16 23.14 15.06
CA ALA A 192 16.27 23.48 13.64
C ALA A 192 15.98 22.25 12.77
N LEU A 193 16.51 21.09 13.14
CA LEU A 193 16.20 19.82 12.49
C LEU A 193 14.72 19.45 12.64
N ASN A 194 14.13 19.64 13.83
CA ASN A 194 12.70 19.40 14.05
C ASN A 194 11.83 20.22 13.07
N THR A 195 12.14 21.52 12.96
CA THR A 195 11.44 22.42 12.03
C THR A 195 11.66 22.00 10.57
N LYS A 196 12.87 21.60 10.21
CA LYS A 196 13.19 21.09 8.87
C LYS A 196 12.34 19.86 8.53
N ILE A 197 12.32 18.84 9.39
CA ILE A 197 11.56 17.60 9.17
C ILE A 197 10.06 17.89 9.03
N ALA A 198 9.49 18.67 9.94
CA ALA A 198 8.06 19.01 9.89
C ALA A 198 7.69 19.74 8.59
N ASN A 199 8.55 20.66 8.13
CA ASN A 199 8.35 21.35 6.85
C ASN A 199 8.52 20.40 5.65
N GLU A 200 9.52 19.52 5.66
CA GLU A 200 9.78 18.59 4.55
C GLU A 200 8.65 17.57 4.38
N ILE A 201 8.09 17.04 5.47
CA ILE A 201 6.90 16.18 5.43
C ILE A 201 5.74 16.89 4.74
N GLU A 202 5.44 18.12 5.16
CA GLU A 202 4.32 18.89 4.62
C GLU A 202 4.58 19.31 3.16
N SER A 203 5.79 19.74 2.82
CA SER A 203 6.14 20.14 1.45
C SER A 203 6.15 18.95 0.49
N THR A 204 6.55 17.76 0.94
CA THR A 204 6.56 16.54 0.11
C THR A 204 5.14 16.14 -0.25
N LYS A 205 4.24 16.07 0.74
CA LYS A 205 2.81 15.84 0.53
C LYS A 205 2.23 16.87 -0.46
N ASN A 206 2.57 18.16 -0.28
CA ASN A 206 2.07 19.22 -1.15
C ASN A 206 2.66 19.18 -2.56
N ALA A 207 3.90 18.70 -2.75
CA ALA A 207 4.50 18.51 -4.06
C ALA A 207 3.81 17.39 -4.86
N ILE A 208 3.48 16.28 -4.20
CA ILE A 208 2.66 15.19 -4.79
C ILE A 208 1.30 15.73 -5.21
N LEU A 209 0.61 16.45 -4.31
CA LEU A 209 -0.69 17.05 -4.61
C LEU A 209 -0.61 18.19 -5.64
N ALA A 210 0.57 18.74 -5.93
CA ALA A 210 0.72 19.74 -6.98
C ALA A 210 0.70 19.14 -8.39
N ILE A 211 1.03 17.85 -8.55
CA ILE A 211 0.90 17.14 -9.84
C ILE A 211 -0.55 17.31 -10.34
N PRO A 212 -0.79 17.61 -11.63
CA PRO A 212 -2.16 17.76 -12.11
C PRO A 212 -2.94 16.44 -12.03
N GLN A 213 -4.23 16.54 -11.67
CA GLN A 213 -5.13 15.40 -11.57
C GLN A 213 -5.64 14.96 -12.97
N PRO A 214 -5.63 13.65 -13.30
CA PRO A 214 -5.00 12.54 -12.57
C PRO A 214 -3.51 12.40 -12.90
N PHE A 215 -2.71 11.84 -11.97
CA PHE A 215 -1.27 11.61 -12.20
C PHE A 215 -1.02 10.79 -13.48
N ARG A 216 -1.80 9.73 -13.72
CA ARG A 216 -1.72 8.90 -14.94
C ARG A 216 -1.71 9.71 -16.24
N ASN A 217 -2.52 10.77 -16.34
CA ASN A 217 -2.59 11.58 -17.57
C ASN A 217 -1.54 12.70 -17.60
N ASN A 218 -0.75 12.85 -16.54
CA ASN A 218 0.19 13.94 -16.32
C ASN A 218 1.57 13.43 -15.89
N ILE A 219 1.92 12.19 -16.25
CA ILE A 219 3.21 11.57 -15.90
C ILE A 219 4.39 12.44 -16.39
N GLY A 220 4.26 13.08 -17.56
CA GLY A 220 5.28 13.98 -18.09
C GLY A 220 5.28 15.42 -17.53
N ASP A 221 4.41 15.77 -16.57
CA ASP A 221 4.35 17.15 -16.04
C ASP A 221 5.62 17.49 -15.25
N ALA A 222 6.07 18.75 -15.36
CA ALA A 222 7.29 19.23 -14.71
C ALA A 222 7.26 19.15 -13.17
N LYS A 223 6.08 18.96 -12.56
CA LYS A 223 5.93 18.76 -11.10
C LYS A 223 6.25 17.34 -10.65
N VAL A 224 6.24 16.36 -11.54
CA VAL A 224 6.57 14.96 -11.21
C VAL A 224 7.99 14.82 -10.65
N PRO A 225 9.06 15.30 -11.33
CA PRO A 225 10.41 15.26 -10.76
C PRO A 225 10.57 16.15 -9.51
N VAL A 226 9.73 17.17 -9.31
CA VAL A 226 9.71 17.97 -8.08
C VAL A 226 9.18 17.14 -6.91
N ALA A 227 8.09 16.38 -7.10
CA ALA A 227 7.55 15.47 -6.09
C ALA A 227 8.56 14.37 -5.73
N GLN A 228 9.19 13.73 -6.74
CA GLN A 228 10.24 12.73 -6.52
C GLN A 228 11.40 13.31 -5.71
N SER A 229 11.90 14.49 -6.09
CA SER A 229 13.01 15.14 -5.38
C SER A 229 12.66 15.46 -3.92
N ALA A 230 11.41 15.83 -3.65
CA ALA A 230 10.93 16.07 -2.28
C ALA A 230 10.91 14.78 -1.46
N CYS A 231 10.40 13.67 -2.03
CA CYS A 231 10.43 12.35 -1.40
C CYS A 231 11.85 11.88 -1.07
N VAL A 232 12.79 12.02 -2.01
CA VAL A 232 14.20 11.68 -1.81
C VAL A 232 14.84 12.54 -0.73
N ALA A 233 14.62 13.86 -0.75
CA ALA A 233 15.15 14.77 0.26
C ALA A 233 14.63 14.43 1.66
N LEU A 234 13.33 14.15 1.79
CA LEU A 234 12.72 13.73 3.05
C LEU A 234 13.36 12.41 3.55
N GLY A 235 13.50 11.41 2.68
CA GLY A 235 14.16 10.15 3.02
C GLY A 235 15.59 10.33 3.53
N ILE A 236 16.38 11.19 2.89
CA ILE A 236 17.74 11.55 3.32
C ILE A 236 17.73 12.20 4.70
N THR A 237 16.85 13.18 4.95
CA THR A 237 16.76 13.83 6.25
C THR A 237 16.36 12.84 7.34
N LEU A 238 15.39 11.96 7.08
CA LEU A 238 14.95 10.94 8.03
C LEU A 238 16.06 9.93 8.36
N THR A 239 16.76 9.41 7.35
CA THR A 239 17.78 8.38 7.55
C THR A 239 19.12 8.93 8.06
N GLN A 240 19.60 10.06 7.54
CA GLN A 240 20.94 10.57 7.86
C GLN A 240 20.94 11.56 9.02
N GLU A 241 19.93 12.43 9.12
CA GLU A 241 19.92 13.52 10.11
C GLU A 241 19.09 13.16 11.33
N LEU A 242 17.83 12.73 11.16
CA LEU A 242 16.94 12.39 12.28
C LEU A 242 17.47 11.20 13.08
N LYS A 243 17.71 10.06 12.41
CA LYS A 243 18.20 8.86 13.09
C LYS A 243 19.55 9.12 13.78
N GLY A 244 20.49 9.78 13.09
CA GLY A 244 21.79 10.15 13.66
C GLY A 244 21.68 11.08 14.88
N ALA A 245 20.78 12.06 14.85
CA ALA A 245 20.56 12.98 15.97
C ALA A 245 20.00 12.26 17.20
N ILE A 246 19.06 11.30 17.02
CA ILE A 246 18.50 10.51 18.12
C ILE A 246 19.58 9.60 18.73
N GLN A 247 20.33 8.88 17.90
CA GLN A 247 21.43 8.01 18.36
C GLN A 247 22.47 8.80 19.15
N ALA A 248 22.91 9.96 18.64
CA ALA A 248 23.89 10.80 19.31
C ALA A 248 23.35 11.37 20.63
N ALA A 249 22.10 11.82 20.66
CA ALA A 249 21.44 12.33 21.86
C ALA A 249 21.24 11.26 22.93
N TYR A 250 20.99 10.01 22.53
CA TYR A 250 20.93 8.89 23.47
C TYR A 250 22.31 8.56 24.02
N ALA A 251 23.31 8.40 23.15
CA ALA A 251 24.68 8.06 23.54
C ALA A 251 25.33 9.07 24.50
N ASN A 252 24.95 10.36 24.40
CA ASN A 252 25.46 11.42 25.27
C ASN A 252 24.55 11.74 26.47
N GLY A 253 23.43 11.02 26.64
CA GLY A 253 22.50 11.18 27.76
C GLY A 253 21.56 12.40 27.68
N THR A 254 21.45 13.07 26.54
CA THR A 254 20.49 14.17 26.32
C THR A 254 19.04 13.67 26.37
N ILE A 255 18.79 12.46 25.88
CA ILE A 255 17.50 11.77 26.00
C ILE A 255 17.67 10.47 26.79
N THR A 256 16.61 10.06 27.47
CA THR A 256 16.60 8.89 28.36
C THR A 256 15.73 7.77 27.80
N ASP A 257 15.93 6.54 28.30
CA ASP A 257 15.07 5.40 27.98
C ASP A 257 13.59 5.73 28.27
N ALA A 258 13.28 6.30 29.43
CA ALA A 258 11.91 6.65 29.82
C ALA A 258 11.22 7.65 28.85
N GLU A 259 11.98 8.58 28.28
CA GLU A 259 11.46 9.49 27.25
C GLU A 259 11.16 8.74 25.94
N MET A 260 12.07 7.85 25.51
CA MET A 260 11.88 7.04 24.31
C MET A 260 10.77 6.00 24.48
N ASP A 261 10.65 5.36 25.65
CA ASP A 261 9.55 4.46 26.02
C ASP A 261 8.21 5.16 25.85
N SER A 262 8.12 6.42 26.30
CA SER A 262 6.90 7.22 26.17
C SER A 262 6.57 7.53 24.71
N VAL A 263 7.57 7.75 23.86
CA VAL A 263 7.39 7.93 22.40
C VAL A 263 6.89 6.63 21.76
N VAL A 264 7.50 5.49 22.06
CA VAL A 264 7.08 4.18 21.50
C VAL A 264 5.66 3.82 21.96
N ASN A 265 5.35 4.01 23.24
CA ASN A 265 4.02 3.79 23.78
C ASN A 265 2.98 4.73 23.16
N GLY A 266 3.35 6.01 22.93
CA GLY A 266 2.52 6.97 22.22
C GLY A 266 2.24 6.54 20.78
N PHE A 267 3.27 6.12 20.05
CA PHE A 267 3.18 5.67 18.66
C PHE A 267 2.18 4.52 18.52
N VAL A 268 2.32 3.47 19.35
CA VAL A 268 1.42 2.31 19.27
C VAL A 268 -0.03 2.68 19.62
N ASN A 269 -0.25 3.41 20.73
CA ASN A 269 -1.59 3.65 21.24
C ASN A 269 -2.33 4.83 20.58
N LYS A 270 -1.61 5.74 19.92
CA LYS A 270 -2.20 6.94 19.29
C LYS A 270 -2.18 6.90 17.77
N VAL A 271 -1.36 6.03 17.17
CA VAL A 271 -1.23 5.91 15.71
C VAL A 271 -1.60 4.49 15.28
N VAL A 272 -0.78 3.48 15.61
CA VAL A 272 -0.91 2.14 15.05
C VAL A 272 -2.26 1.49 15.36
N LEU A 273 -2.62 1.38 16.64
CA LEU A 273 -3.87 0.73 17.06
C LEU A 273 -5.12 1.47 16.54
N PRO A 274 -5.24 2.81 16.67
CA PRO A 274 -6.36 3.53 16.09
C PRO A 274 -6.45 3.41 14.55
N THR A 275 -5.34 3.47 13.83
CA THR A 275 -5.33 3.32 12.36
C THR A 275 -5.81 1.94 11.93
N TYR A 276 -5.29 0.86 12.54
CA TYR A 276 -5.75 -0.49 12.19
C TYR A 276 -7.17 -0.79 12.66
N LYS A 277 -7.63 -0.14 13.74
CA LYS A 277 -9.03 -0.21 14.15
C LYS A 277 -9.94 0.42 13.09
N ASP A 278 -9.58 1.62 12.62
CA ASP A 278 -10.31 2.34 11.58
C ASP A 278 -10.31 1.56 10.26
N LEU A 279 -9.18 0.96 9.89
CA LEU A 279 -9.07 0.05 8.74
C LEU A 279 -10.04 -1.15 8.85
N LYS A 280 -10.07 -1.83 10.00
CA LYS A 280 -10.99 -2.95 10.26
C LYS A 280 -12.47 -2.53 10.15
N GLU A 281 -12.83 -1.41 10.76
CA GLU A 281 -14.19 -0.88 10.76
C GLU A 281 -14.62 -0.47 9.34
N LYS A 282 -13.74 0.20 8.59
CA LYS A 282 -14.04 0.64 7.23
C LYS A 282 -14.01 -0.49 6.21
N ASN A 283 -13.14 -1.49 6.33
CA ASN A 283 -13.22 -2.70 5.48
C ASN A 283 -14.48 -3.53 5.78
N THR A 284 -14.99 -3.48 7.02
CA THR A 284 -16.31 -4.06 7.35
C THR A 284 -17.44 -3.31 6.64
N ALA A 285 -17.39 -1.98 6.61
CA ALA A 285 -18.35 -1.16 5.87
C ALA A 285 -18.25 -1.35 4.35
N LEU A 286 -17.03 -1.46 3.80
CA LEU A 286 -16.77 -1.78 2.40
C LEU A 286 -17.37 -3.14 2.01
N CYS A 287 -17.12 -4.18 2.80
CA CYS A 287 -17.71 -5.50 2.60
C CYS A 287 -19.25 -5.44 2.58
N ALA A 288 -19.87 -4.66 3.49
CA ALA A 288 -21.31 -4.45 3.50
C ALA A 288 -21.83 -3.69 2.25
N ALA A 289 -21.10 -2.67 1.78
CA ALA A 289 -21.45 -1.92 0.57
C ALA A 289 -21.37 -2.80 -0.68
N VAL A 290 -20.30 -3.60 -0.81
CA VAL A 290 -20.14 -4.58 -1.90
C VAL A 290 -21.20 -5.69 -1.80
N GLN A 291 -21.56 -6.13 -0.60
CA GLN A 291 -22.67 -7.08 -0.41
C GLN A 291 -24.02 -6.48 -0.82
N ASN A 292 -24.23 -5.17 -0.67
CA ASN A 292 -25.42 -4.50 -1.17
C ASN A 292 -25.43 -4.44 -2.71
N PHE A 293 -24.30 -4.08 -3.34
CA PHE A 293 -24.13 -4.17 -4.79
C PHE A 293 -24.37 -5.59 -5.32
N TYR A 294 -23.85 -6.59 -4.61
CA TYR A 294 -24.09 -7.99 -4.91
C TYR A 294 -25.59 -8.32 -4.96
N ASN A 295 -26.36 -7.91 -3.96
CA ASN A 295 -27.79 -8.22 -3.88
C ASN A 295 -28.65 -7.36 -4.83
N ASN A 296 -28.27 -6.10 -5.03
CA ASN A 296 -29.04 -5.09 -5.74
C ASN A 296 -28.16 -4.33 -6.76
N PRO A 297 -27.76 -4.94 -7.88
CA PRO A 297 -26.87 -4.29 -8.84
C PRO A 297 -27.54 -3.08 -9.50
N SER A 298 -26.89 -1.93 -9.39
CA SER A 298 -27.30 -0.65 -9.98
C SER A 298 -26.11 0.32 -9.99
N ASP A 299 -26.20 1.39 -10.76
CA ASP A 299 -25.18 2.47 -10.73
C ASP A 299 -25.03 3.04 -9.31
N ALA A 300 -26.15 3.27 -8.61
CA ALA A 300 -26.13 3.80 -7.24
C ALA A 300 -25.43 2.88 -6.23
N THR A 301 -25.55 1.55 -6.40
CA THR A 301 -24.86 0.59 -5.53
C THR A 301 -23.40 0.39 -5.91
N PHE A 302 -23.02 0.60 -7.18
CA PHE A 302 -21.62 0.74 -7.59
C PHE A 302 -20.98 1.98 -6.96
N GLU A 303 -21.63 3.15 -7.08
CA GLU A 303 -21.17 4.40 -6.47
C GLU A 303 -20.98 4.26 -4.95
N THR A 304 -21.95 3.64 -4.26
CA THR A 304 -21.84 3.38 -2.81
C THR A 304 -20.65 2.48 -2.46
N ALA A 305 -20.36 1.47 -3.28
CA ALA A 305 -19.20 0.58 -3.07
C ALA A 305 -17.87 1.32 -3.37
N CYS A 306 -17.85 2.19 -4.38
CA CYS A 306 -16.71 3.05 -4.71
C CYS A 306 -16.40 4.03 -3.56
N ASP A 307 -17.41 4.71 -3.03
CA ASP A 307 -17.27 5.61 -1.89
C ASP A 307 -16.72 4.86 -0.66
N ALA A 308 -17.26 3.68 -0.38
CA ALA A 308 -16.77 2.84 0.71
C ALA A 308 -15.32 2.37 0.48
N TRP A 309 -14.92 2.12 -0.77
CA TRP A 309 -13.54 1.76 -1.12
C TRP A 309 -12.60 2.90 -0.80
N LEU A 310 -12.88 4.13 -1.26
CA LEU A 310 -12.06 5.32 -0.99
C LEU A 310 -11.94 5.59 0.52
N VAL A 311 -13.04 5.43 1.26
CA VAL A 311 -13.04 5.59 2.73
C VAL A 311 -12.16 4.54 3.42
N ALA A 312 -12.28 3.27 3.01
CA ALA A 312 -11.52 2.16 3.59
C ALA A 312 -10.05 2.13 3.18
N ARG A 313 -9.74 2.71 2.02
CA ARG A 313 -8.40 2.89 1.51
C ARG A 313 -7.59 3.88 2.35
N THR A 314 -8.21 4.97 2.80
CA THR A 314 -7.53 6.03 3.58
C THR A 314 -6.72 5.53 4.80
N PRO A 315 -7.27 4.71 5.73
CA PRO A 315 -6.48 4.22 6.87
C PRO A 315 -5.40 3.20 6.47
N TRP A 316 -5.56 2.49 5.35
CA TRP A 316 -4.49 1.65 4.82
C TRP A 316 -3.32 2.52 4.34
N GLU A 317 -3.59 3.51 3.50
CA GLU A 317 -2.55 4.40 2.95
C GLU A 317 -1.84 5.19 4.05
N GLN A 318 -2.59 5.58 5.09
CA GLN A 318 -2.05 6.23 6.28
C GLN A 318 -1.37 5.26 7.27
N SER A 319 -1.26 3.97 6.93
CA SER A 319 -0.51 2.96 7.68
C SER A 319 0.83 2.56 7.07
N GLU A 320 1.10 2.98 5.83
CA GLU A 320 2.25 2.48 5.07
C GLU A 320 3.62 2.90 5.64
N ALA A 321 3.70 3.92 6.51
CA ALA A 321 4.94 4.25 7.23
C ALA A 321 5.24 3.31 8.42
N PHE A 322 4.44 2.26 8.61
CA PHE A 322 4.63 1.26 9.64
C PHE A 322 4.24 -0.16 9.20
N LEU A 323 4.60 -0.52 7.96
CA LEU A 323 4.51 -1.87 7.41
C LEU A 323 5.58 -2.80 8.01
N PHE A 324 5.44 -3.09 9.30
CA PHE A 324 6.26 -4.04 10.03
C PHE A 324 5.42 -4.83 11.04
N GLY A 325 5.99 -5.91 11.55
CA GLY A 325 5.28 -6.75 12.52
C GLY A 325 4.18 -7.57 11.85
N PRO A 326 2.95 -7.65 12.39
CA PRO A 326 1.92 -8.55 11.89
C PRO A 326 1.58 -8.41 10.40
N VAL A 327 1.56 -7.18 9.87
CA VAL A 327 1.21 -6.96 8.45
C VAL A 327 2.22 -7.62 7.51
N ASP A 328 3.48 -7.58 7.90
CA ASP A 328 4.61 -8.13 7.15
C ASP A 328 4.79 -9.64 7.42
N ILE A 329 4.85 -10.03 8.70
CA ILE A 329 5.11 -11.43 9.13
C ILE A 329 4.04 -12.41 8.65
N LEU A 330 2.79 -11.95 8.51
CA LEU A 330 1.66 -12.77 8.09
C LEU A 330 1.38 -12.68 6.58
N GLY A 331 2.21 -11.96 5.81
CA GLY A 331 1.99 -11.73 4.38
C GLY A 331 0.70 -10.95 4.10
N LEU A 332 0.24 -10.13 5.04
CA LEU A 332 -1.01 -9.38 4.89
C LEU A 332 -0.86 -8.19 3.96
N ASP A 333 0.34 -7.61 3.86
CA ASP A 333 0.63 -6.52 2.94
C ASP A 333 0.30 -6.88 1.48
N PRO A 334 0.99 -7.84 0.84
CA PRO A 334 0.64 -8.24 -0.52
C PRO A 334 -0.76 -8.90 -0.64
N ASN A 335 -1.30 -9.51 0.42
CA ASN A 335 -2.68 -10.00 0.41
C ASN A 335 -3.73 -8.89 0.30
N MET A 336 -3.42 -7.73 0.88
CA MET A 336 -4.33 -6.59 0.91
C MET A 336 -4.04 -5.61 -0.22
N ASP A 337 -2.82 -5.56 -0.75
CA ASP A 337 -2.39 -4.39 -1.53
C ASP A 337 -1.38 -4.62 -2.65
N SER A 338 -1.35 -5.82 -3.24
CA SER A 338 -0.45 -6.06 -4.37
C SER A 338 -0.66 -5.10 -5.54
N TRP A 339 0.45 -4.57 -6.06
CA TRP A 339 0.53 -3.81 -7.29
C TRP A 339 1.87 -4.12 -8.01
N PRO A 340 1.89 -4.38 -9.33
CA PRO A 340 0.75 -4.45 -10.25
C PRO A 340 -0.13 -5.69 -10.02
N LEU A 341 -1.26 -5.75 -10.72
CA LEU A 341 -2.15 -6.92 -10.76
C LEU A 341 -1.90 -7.75 -12.02
N ASP A 342 -2.15 -9.06 -11.93
CA ASP A 342 -2.35 -9.89 -13.12
C ASP A 342 -3.78 -9.70 -13.65
N GLN A 343 -3.95 -8.65 -14.44
CA GLN A 343 -5.24 -8.30 -15.04
C GLN A 343 -5.77 -9.41 -15.96
N VAL A 344 -4.90 -10.19 -16.59
CA VAL A 344 -5.32 -11.31 -17.45
C VAL A 344 -5.88 -12.44 -16.59
N ALA A 345 -5.24 -12.76 -15.45
CA ALA A 345 -5.76 -13.72 -14.49
C ALA A 345 -7.10 -13.27 -13.88
N ILE A 346 -7.26 -11.98 -13.56
CA ILE A 346 -8.56 -11.42 -13.12
C ILE A 346 -9.66 -11.70 -14.15
N VAL A 347 -9.39 -11.48 -15.45
CA VAL A 347 -10.35 -11.81 -16.53
C VAL A 347 -10.64 -13.31 -16.58
N ASN A 348 -9.62 -14.15 -16.48
CA ASN A 348 -9.79 -15.62 -16.48
C ASN A 348 -10.65 -16.10 -15.29
N ILE A 349 -10.50 -15.49 -14.11
CA ILE A 349 -11.33 -15.78 -12.93
C ILE A 349 -12.77 -15.31 -13.18
N LEU A 350 -12.98 -14.14 -13.79
CA LEU A 350 -14.32 -13.68 -14.18
C LEU A 350 -15.00 -14.65 -15.15
N GLU A 351 -14.27 -15.20 -16.13
CA GLU A 351 -14.80 -16.13 -17.12
C GLU A 351 -15.06 -17.53 -16.53
N SER A 352 -14.15 -18.04 -15.70
CA SER A 352 -14.25 -19.39 -15.12
C SER A 352 -15.20 -19.46 -13.92
N GLY A 353 -15.32 -18.37 -13.16
CA GLY A 353 -15.99 -18.35 -11.85
C GLY A 353 -15.22 -19.12 -10.76
N ASN A 354 -13.93 -19.43 -10.98
CA ASN A 354 -13.09 -20.12 -10.02
C ASN A 354 -12.47 -19.13 -9.01
N PHE A 355 -13.17 -18.89 -7.90
CA PHE A 355 -12.69 -17.96 -6.87
C PHE A 355 -11.70 -18.59 -5.87
N ASP A 356 -11.39 -19.88 -6.01
CA ASP A 356 -10.38 -20.52 -5.17
C ASP A 356 -8.98 -19.95 -5.46
N ASP A 357 -8.74 -19.45 -6.68
CA ASP A 357 -7.50 -18.80 -7.13
C ASP A 357 -7.16 -17.50 -6.36
N LEU A 358 -8.07 -17.02 -5.50
CA LEU A 358 -7.84 -15.89 -4.59
C LEU A 358 -7.12 -16.30 -3.30
N ASN A 359 -7.05 -17.60 -3.02
CA ASN A 359 -6.60 -18.13 -1.75
C ASN A 359 -5.31 -18.91 -1.93
N TRP A 360 -4.43 -18.78 -0.95
CA TRP A 360 -3.24 -19.60 -0.79
C TRP A 360 -3.22 -20.22 0.61
N GLU A 361 -2.48 -21.31 0.76
CA GLU A 361 -2.34 -22.07 2.00
C GLU A 361 -0.88 -22.18 2.46
N ASP A 362 -0.70 -22.50 3.74
CA ASP A 362 0.61 -22.79 4.31
C ASP A 362 1.23 -24.02 3.60
N GLY A 363 2.25 -23.78 2.77
CA GLY A 363 2.93 -24.82 2.02
C GLY A 363 3.01 -24.55 0.52
N ASP A 364 2.21 -23.61 0.03
CA ASP A 364 2.29 -23.10 -1.34
C ASP A 364 3.67 -22.48 -1.61
N THR A 365 4.08 -22.55 -2.87
CA THR A 365 5.29 -21.90 -3.35
C THR A 365 5.12 -20.38 -3.40
N GLU A 366 6.23 -19.65 -3.39
CA GLU A 366 6.22 -18.19 -3.50
C GLU A 366 5.51 -17.71 -4.78
N GLU A 367 5.63 -18.46 -5.87
CA GLU A 367 4.95 -18.17 -7.14
C GLU A 367 3.43 -18.36 -7.04
N GLU A 368 2.96 -19.43 -6.38
CA GLU A 368 1.52 -19.69 -6.15
C GLU A 368 0.90 -18.64 -5.20
N ILE A 369 1.63 -18.25 -4.16
CA ILE A 369 1.22 -17.18 -3.23
C ILE A 369 1.13 -15.85 -3.98
N THR A 370 2.16 -15.49 -4.76
CA THR A 370 2.20 -14.25 -5.55
C THR A 370 1.04 -14.20 -6.54
N ALA A 371 0.80 -15.30 -7.28
CA ALA A 371 -0.30 -15.38 -8.23
C ALA A 371 -1.67 -15.12 -7.56
N SER A 372 -1.86 -15.61 -6.33
CA SER A 372 -3.09 -15.36 -5.55
C SER A 372 -3.18 -13.92 -5.04
N GLN A 373 -2.04 -13.32 -4.69
CA GLN A 373 -1.92 -11.95 -4.17
C GLN A 373 -2.19 -10.89 -5.25
N GLU A 374 -1.72 -11.11 -6.48
CA GLU A 374 -1.90 -10.23 -7.64
C GLU A 374 -3.33 -10.19 -8.20
N VAL A 375 -4.24 -11.01 -7.66
CA VAL A 375 -5.65 -11.09 -8.09
C VAL A 375 -6.63 -10.89 -6.94
N ARG A 376 -6.17 -10.32 -5.81
CA ARG A 376 -7.00 -9.94 -4.65
C ARG A 376 -6.63 -8.53 -4.15
N GLY A 377 -7.06 -8.17 -2.94
CA GLY A 377 -6.71 -6.91 -2.32
C GLY A 377 -7.45 -5.68 -2.84
N PHE A 378 -7.03 -4.50 -2.39
CA PHE A 378 -7.66 -3.22 -2.66
C PHE A 378 -7.67 -2.91 -4.15
N HIS A 379 -6.55 -3.08 -4.84
CA HIS A 379 -6.45 -2.76 -6.27
C HIS A 379 -7.26 -3.71 -7.16
N THR A 380 -7.41 -5.00 -6.80
CA THR A 380 -8.35 -5.86 -7.53
C THR A 380 -9.79 -5.39 -7.34
N LEU A 381 -10.17 -5.02 -6.12
CA LEU A 381 -11.52 -4.47 -5.89
C LEU A 381 -11.68 -3.11 -6.59
N GLU A 382 -10.63 -2.30 -6.66
CA GLU A 382 -10.59 -1.06 -7.43
C GLU A 382 -10.84 -1.32 -8.92
N PHE A 383 -10.13 -2.28 -9.51
CA PHE A 383 -10.32 -2.73 -10.89
C PHE A 383 -11.79 -3.14 -11.14
N LEU A 384 -12.40 -3.86 -10.19
CA LEU A 384 -13.77 -4.35 -10.30
C LEU A 384 -14.83 -3.26 -10.08
N LEU A 385 -14.50 -2.15 -9.42
CA LEU A 385 -15.45 -1.08 -9.08
C LEU A 385 -15.31 0.16 -9.95
N PHE A 386 -14.09 0.50 -10.39
CA PHE A 386 -13.78 1.73 -11.11
C PHE A 386 -13.29 1.48 -12.54
N LYS A 387 -13.51 2.46 -13.40
CA LYS A 387 -12.90 2.57 -14.72
C LYS A 387 -12.69 4.03 -15.09
N ASP A 388 -11.48 4.36 -15.52
CA ASP A 388 -11.11 5.72 -15.96
C ASP A 388 -11.50 6.82 -14.98
N GLY A 389 -11.29 6.58 -13.68
CA GLY A 389 -11.56 7.53 -12.60
C GLY A 389 -13.03 7.63 -12.18
N ASN A 390 -13.90 6.77 -12.70
CA ASN A 390 -15.33 6.81 -12.42
C ASN A 390 -15.82 5.45 -11.89
N PRO A 391 -16.86 5.43 -11.05
CA PRO A 391 -17.60 4.20 -10.78
C PRO A 391 -18.03 3.52 -12.09
N ARG A 392 -17.89 2.21 -12.16
CA ARG A 392 -18.45 1.42 -13.26
C ARG A 392 -19.98 1.50 -13.22
N THR A 393 -20.59 1.33 -14.38
CA THR A 393 -22.04 1.35 -14.53
C THR A 393 -22.56 -0.05 -14.82
N VAL A 394 -23.80 -0.33 -14.40
CA VAL A 394 -24.52 -1.48 -14.95
C VAL A 394 -24.90 -1.11 -16.39
N ALA A 395 -24.55 -1.95 -17.36
CA ALA A 395 -24.97 -1.71 -18.75
C ALA A 395 -26.50 -1.53 -18.79
N ALA A 396 -26.99 -0.57 -19.59
CA ALA A 396 -28.43 -0.38 -19.77
C ALA A 396 -29.05 -1.72 -20.25
N GLN A 397 -30.00 -2.24 -19.47
CA GLN A 397 -30.69 -3.50 -19.75
C GLN A 397 -31.53 -3.45 -21.02
#